data_AF-A0A3Q0QPT1-F1
#
_entry.id   AF-A0A3Q0QPT1-F1
#
_cell.length_a   1.000
_cell.length_b   1.000
_cell.length_c   1.000
_cell.angle_alpha   90.00
_cell.angle_beta   90.00
_cell.angle_gamma   90.00
#
_symmetry.space_group_name_H-M   'P 1'
#
loop_
_entity.id
_entity.type
_entity.pdbx_description
1 polymer ?
#
loop_
_entity_poly.entity_id
_entity_poly.type
_entity_poly.pdbx_seq_one_letter_code
_entity_poly.pdbx_strand_id
1 'polypeptide(L)'
;MCIHHSFQNSPDESSSVINNQTLMAISENLDSSEVAELCFLCCDIVSRKHLEEVVDAAGLFLRLSENGLLGNVTFLKQLLCIIHRKDLADLLQTDRRQPEEIDAGFPLSKYRLMLYKIYDDVTTDSLKRIKIQLRSKLSRRELDQCKVRTDTHTFPELYK
;
A
#
# COMPACT_ATOMS: atom_id res chain seq x y z
N MET A 1 -33.32 -36.92 29.48
CA MET A 1 -32.97 -37.36 28.11
C MET A 1 -32.33 -36.14 27.45
N CYS A 2 -31.01 -36.22 27.23
CA CYS A 2 -30.08 -35.53 26.30
C CYS A 2 -30.50 -34.16 25.71
N ILE A 3 -29.65 -33.13 25.54
CA ILE A 3 -28.22 -33.09 25.15
C ILE A 3 -27.63 -31.75 25.63
N HIS A 4 -26.43 -31.78 26.23
CA HIS A 4 -25.52 -30.63 26.33
C HIS A 4 -25.16 -30.15 24.92
N HIS A 5 -25.59 -28.96 24.51
CA HIS A 5 -24.94 -28.27 23.38
C HIS A 5 -23.86 -27.35 23.94
N SER A 6 -22.66 -27.92 24.01
CA SER A 6 -21.41 -27.19 24.12
C SER A 6 -21.29 -26.26 22.91
N PHE A 7 -21.36 -24.95 23.12
CA PHE A 7 -20.77 -24.00 22.18
C PHE A 7 -19.25 -24.14 22.29
N GLN A 8 -18.69 -25.03 21.49
CA GLN A 8 -17.29 -24.95 21.10
C GLN A 8 -17.17 -23.75 20.15
N ASN A 9 -16.85 -22.58 20.69
CA ASN A 9 -16.24 -21.55 19.85
C ASN A 9 -14.83 -22.04 19.52
N SER A 10 -14.67 -22.38 18.24
CA SER A 10 -13.44 -22.85 17.61
C SER A 10 -12.28 -21.88 17.88
N PRO A 11 -11.12 -22.38 18.33
CA PRO A 11 -9.89 -21.60 18.32
C PRO A 11 -9.25 -21.78 16.94
N ASP A 12 -9.50 -20.85 16.04
CA ASP A 12 -8.61 -20.68 14.89
C ASP A 12 -8.46 -19.21 14.51
N GLU A 13 -8.00 -18.42 15.48
CA GLU A 13 -7.06 -17.33 15.17
C GLU A 13 -5.74 -17.97 14.72
N SER A 14 -5.73 -18.51 13.50
CA SER A 14 -4.50 -18.75 12.78
C SER A 14 -3.87 -17.39 12.52
N SER A 15 -3.07 -16.92 13.47
CA SER A 15 -2.13 -15.83 13.27
C SER A 15 -1.21 -16.24 12.12
N SER A 16 -1.61 -15.91 10.90
CA SER A 16 -0.85 -16.26 9.71
C SER A 16 0.36 -15.33 9.68
N VAL A 17 1.45 -15.82 10.25
CA VAL A 17 2.75 -15.14 10.20
C VAL A 17 3.28 -15.25 8.78
N ILE A 18 3.73 -14.13 8.21
CA ILE A 18 4.34 -14.09 6.88
C ILE A 18 5.68 -14.87 6.93
N ASN A 19 5.88 -15.84 6.04
CA ASN A 19 7.17 -16.52 5.91
C ASN A 19 8.21 -15.59 5.25
N ASN A 20 9.44 -15.56 5.79
CA ASN A 20 10.55 -14.77 5.29
C ASN A 20 10.88 -15.04 3.81
N GLN A 21 10.72 -16.27 3.33
CA GLN A 21 10.94 -16.61 1.91
C GLN A 21 9.93 -15.92 1.00
N THR A 22 8.65 -15.90 1.40
CA THR A 22 7.59 -15.20 0.66
C THR A 22 7.83 -13.70 0.66
N LEU A 23 8.21 -13.13 1.82
CA LEU A 23 8.50 -11.71 1.94
C LEU A 23 9.68 -11.29 1.04
N MET A 24 10.72 -12.12 0.97
CA MET A 24 11.87 -11.91 0.09
C MET A 24 11.45 -11.93 -1.39
N ALA A 25 10.69 -12.95 -1.81
CA ALA A 25 10.19 -13.05 -3.19
C ALA A 25 9.34 -11.83 -3.59
N ILE A 26 8.46 -11.37 -2.69
CA ILE A 26 7.66 -10.16 -2.92
C ILE A 26 8.58 -8.95 -3.06
N SER A 27 9.58 -8.80 -2.17
CA SER A 27 10.48 -7.65 -2.19
C SER A 27 11.32 -7.55 -3.46
N GLU A 28 11.73 -8.69 -4.03
CA GLU A 28 12.53 -8.76 -5.26
C GLU A 28 11.70 -8.46 -6.52
N ASN A 29 10.38 -8.63 -6.45
CA ASN A 29 9.46 -8.42 -7.58
C ASN A 29 8.75 -7.06 -7.54
N LEU A 30 9.11 -6.18 -6.61
CA LEU A 30 8.64 -4.79 -6.55
C LEU A 30 9.70 -3.87 -7.17
N ASP A 31 9.28 -3.04 -8.12
CA ASP A 31 10.13 -2.03 -8.71
C ASP A 31 10.21 -0.75 -7.84
N SER A 32 11.10 0.18 -8.21
CA SER A 32 11.31 1.40 -7.45
C SER A 32 10.11 2.36 -7.46
N SER A 33 9.26 2.32 -8.48
CA SER A 33 8.02 3.12 -8.52
C SER A 33 6.99 2.56 -7.54
N GLU A 34 6.83 1.24 -7.54
CA GLU A 34 5.92 0.53 -6.63
C GLU A 34 6.37 0.65 -5.17
N VAL A 35 7.68 0.58 -4.90
CA VAL A 35 8.22 0.85 -3.56
C VAL A 35 7.88 2.28 -3.13
N ALA A 36 7.99 3.25 -4.02
CA ALA A 36 7.69 4.64 -3.69
C ALA A 36 6.17 4.88 -3.48
N GLU A 37 5.31 4.15 -4.19
CA GLU A 37 3.86 4.07 -3.92
C GLU A 37 3.57 3.50 -2.53
N LEU A 38 4.23 2.41 -2.15
CA LEU A 38 4.08 1.83 -0.82
C LEU A 38 4.59 2.77 0.27
N CYS A 39 5.70 3.47 0.05
CA CYS A 39 6.20 4.50 0.94
C CYS A 39 5.18 5.63 1.14
N PHE A 40 4.52 6.09 0.06
CA PHE A 40 3.43 7.08 0.18
C PHE A 40 2.33 6.60 1.11
N LEU A 41 1.83 5.40 0.85
CA LEU A 41 0.72 4.81 1.60
C LEU A 41 1.09 4.66 3.08
N CYS A 42 2.35 4.35 3.38
CA CYS A 42 2.83 4.14 4.75
C CYS A 42 3.29 5.42 5.48
N CYS A 43 3.20 6.62 4.87
CA CYS A 43 3.67 7.88 5.47
C CYS A 43 3.01 8.25 6.81
N ASP A 44 1.81 7.77 7.07
CA ASP A 44 1.10 8.03 8.34
C ASP A 44 1.51 7.04 9.45
N ILE A 45 2.26 5.99 9.11
CA ILE A 45 2.62 4.92 10.03
C ILE A 45 4.13 4.84 10.26
N VAL A 46 4.91 4.98 9.19
CA VAL A 46 6.38 5.04 9.26
C VAL A 46 6.79 6.50 9.19
N SER A 47 7.65 6.93 10.11
CA SER A 47 8.13 8.31 10.12
C SER A 47 8.78 8.69 8.79
N ARG A 48 8.57 9.92 8.34
CA ARG A 48 9.12 10.42 7.07
C ARG A 48 10.63 10.20 6.96
N LYS A 49 11.37 10.44 8.05
CA LYS A 49 12.82 10.19 8.12
C LYS A 49 13.18 8.73 7.80
N HIS A 50 12.43 7.78 8.33
CA HIS A 50 12.68 6.36 8.04
C HIS A 50 12.31 5.99 6.61
N LEU A 51 11.28 6.60 6.03
CA LEU A 51 10.91 6.38 4.63
C LEU A 51 11.92 6.99 3.65
N GLU A 52 12.59 8.08 4.01
CA GLU A 52 13.67 8.68 3.21
C GLU A 52 14.91 7.78 3.15
N GLU A 53 15.12 6.93 4.16
CA GLU A 53 16.20 5.94 4.22
C GLU A 53 15.87 4.64 3.46
N VAL A 54 14.63 4.44 3.03
CA VAL A 54 14.20 3.26 2.28
C VAL A 54 14.74 3.35 0.85
N VAL A 55 15.58 2.37 0.48
CA VAL A 55 16.14 2.25 -0.87
C VAL A 55 15.38 1.23 -1.72
N ASP A 56 14.83 0.19 -1.10
CA ASP A 56 14.16 -0.93 -1.75
C ASP A 56 12.98 -1.47 -0.90
N ALA A 57 12.24 -2.43 -1.47
CA ALA A 57 11.11 -3.04 -0.78
C ALA A 57 11.52 -3.76 0.52
N ALA A 58 12.72 -4.35 0.56
CA ALA A 58 13.23 -5.02 1.75
C ALA A 58 13.43 -4.04 2.91
N GLY A 59 14.00 -2.86 2.64
CA GLY A 59 14.13 -1.78 3.60
C GLY A 59 12.78 -1.28 4.10
N LEU A 60 11.79 -1.14 3.21
CA LEU A 60 10.44 -0.78 3.62
C LEU A 60 9.82 -1.84 4.55
N PHE A 61 9.94 -3.11 4.18
CA PHE A 61 9.39 -4.21 4.96
C PHE A 61 10.04 -4.32 6.34
N LEU A 62 11.34 -4.05 6.46
CA LEU A 62 12.00 -3.94 7.76
C LEU A 62 11.35 -2.86 8.63
N ARG A 63 11.12 -1.66 8.07
CA ARG A 63 10.44 -0.56 8.81
C ARG A 63 9.01 -0.91 9.20
N LEU A 64 8.26 -1.60 8.35
CA LEU A 64 6.90 -2.05 8.66
C LEU A 64 6.90 -3.13 9.75
N SER A 65 7.90 -4.02 9.76
CA SER A 65 8.10 -5.01 10.82
C SER A 65 8.41 -4.37 12.17
N GLU A 66 9.28 -3.36 12.20
CA GLU A 66 9.59 -2.57 13.42
C GLU A 66 8.37 -1.89 14.02
N ASN A 67 7.36 -1.56 13.19
CA ASN A 67 6.08 -0.97 13.62
C ASN A 67 4.99 -2.03 13.90
N GLY A 68 5.32 -3.33 13.85
CA GLY A 68 4.40 -4.43 14.13
C GLY A 68 3.38 -4.72 13.03
N LEU A 69 3.55 -4.17 11.82
CA LEU A 69 2.56 -4.25 10.74
C LEU A 69 2.75 -5.44 9.81
N LEU A 70 3.94 -6.04 9.78
CA LEU A 70 4.20 -7.28 9.04
C LEU A 70 3.91 -8.56 9.84
N GLY A 71 3.46 -8.43 11.09
CA GLY A 71 3.00 -9.58 11.87
C GLY A 71 1.70 -10.20 11.34
N ASN A 72 0.95 -9.48 10.50
CA ASN A 72 -0.30 -9.92 9.90
C ASN A 72 -0.24 -9.88 8.36
N VAL A 73 -0.44 -11.05 7.73
CA VAL A 73 -0.54 -11.21 6.27
C VAL A 73 -1.54 -10.24 5.61
N THR A 74 -2.62 -9.92 6.29
CA THR A 74 -3.74 -9.11 5.77
C THR A 74 -3.29 -7.72 5.37
N PHE A 75 -2.43 -7.08 6.17
CA PHE A 75 -1.99 -5.71 5.90
C PHE A 75 -1.16 -5.62 4.62
N LEU A 76 -0.14 -6.48 4.50
CA LEU A 76 0.71 -6.50 3.30
C LEU A 76 -0.09 -6.92 2.06
N LYS A 77 -0.98 -7.90 2.19
CA LYS A 77 -1.87 -8.33 1.09
C LYS A 77 -2.72 -7.17 0.57
N GLN A 78 -3.34 -6.40 1.47
CA GLN A 78 -4.16 -5.24 1.10
C GLN A 78 -3.32 -4.12 0.49
N LEU A 79 -2.12 -3.84 1.03
CA LEU A 79 -1.18 -2.88 0.41
C LEU A 79 -0.83 -3.25 -1.03
N LEU A 80 -0.48 -4.51 -1.27
CA LEU A 80 -0.14 -5.02 -2.60
C LEU A 80 -1.34 -4.94 -3.55
N CYS A 81 -2.55 -5.21 -3.07
CA CYS A 81 -3.76 -5.03 -3.87
C CYS A 81 -4.05 -3.56 -4.21
N ILE A 82 -3.77 -2.62 -3.29
CA ILE A 82 -3.93 -1.17 -3.55
C ILE A 82 -3.02 -0.72 -4.69
N ILE A 83 -1.78 -1.20 -4.73
CA ILE A 83 -0.82 -0.86 -5.80
C ILE A 83 -0.95 -1.71 -7.07
N HIS A 84 -2.09 -2.40 -7.24
CA HIS A 84 -2.39 -3.29 -8.38
C HIS A 84 -1.47 -4.51 -8.54
N ARG A 85 -0.73 -4.90 -7.49
CA ARG A 85 0.12 -6.10 -7.44
C ARG A 85 -0.58 -7.28 -6.81
N LYS A 86 -1.74 -7.63 -7.40
CA LYS A 86 -2.51 -8.81 -6.99
C LYS A 86 -1.73 -10.11 -7.18
N ASP A 87 -0.88 -10.18 -8.20
CA ASP A 87 0.06 -11.28 -8.43
C ASP A 87 0.95 -11.54 -7.21
N LEU A 88 1.47 -10.50 -6.57
CA LEU A 88 2.29 -10.61 -5.36
C LEU A 88 1.43 -10.83 -4.10
N ALA A 89 0.25 -10.22 -4.04
CA ALA A 89 -0.70 -10.43 -2.96
C ALA A 89 -1.15 -11.91 -2.87
N ASP A 90 -1.23 -12.58 -4.02
CA ASP A 90 -1.60 -13.99 -4.12
C ASP A 90 -0.51 -14.93 -3.59
N LEU A 91 0.76 -14.50 -3.55
CA LEU A 91 1.86 -15.25 -2.90
C LEU A 91 1.68 -15.33 -1.38
N LEU A 92 0.91 -14.41 -0.79
CA LEU A 92 0.59 -14.40 0.62
C LEU A 92 -0.64 -15.27 0.97
N GLN A 93 -1.30 -15.88 -0.03
CA GLN A 93 -2.48 -16.70 0.22
C GLN A 93 -2.11 -18.07 0.79
N THR A 94 -2.52 -18.32 2.03
CA THR A 94 -2.77 -19.68 2.54
C THR A 94 -4.24 -20.09 2.32
N ASP A 95 -5.16 -19.14 2.09
CA ASP A 95 -6.58 -19.41 1.84
C ASP A 95 -7.12 -18.53 0.71
N ARG A 96 -7.90 -19.13 -0.20
CA ARG A 96 -8.33 -18.59 -1.51
C ARG A 96 -9.41 -17.49 -1.42
N ARG A 97 -9.60 -16.88 -0.24
CA ARG A 97 -10.59 -15.83 -0.06
C ARG A 97 -10.11 -14.55 -0.74
N GLN A 98 -10.99 -14.01 -1.60
CA GLN A 98 -10.87 -12.68 -2.19
C GLN A 98 -10.51 -11.67 -1.10
N PRO A 99 -9.71 -10.63 -1.37
CA PRO A 99 -9.48 -9.57 -0.40
C PRO A 99 -10.84 -9.08 0.09
N GLU A 100 -11.13 -9.22 1.39
CA GLU A 100 -12.29 -8.57 1.96
C GLU A 100 -12.18 -7.06 1.67
N GLU A 101 -13.31 -6.39 1.51
CA GLU A 101 -13.38 -4.93 1.42
C GLU A 101 -12.43 -4.31 2.47
N ILE A 102 -11.72 -3.23 2.12
CA ILE A 102 -10.79 -2.55 3.04
C ILE A 102 -11.52 -2.33 4.37
N ASP A 103 -11.16 -3.14 5.36
CA ASP A 103 -11.90 -3.22 6.61
C ASP A 103 -11.74 -1.91 7.39
N ALA A 104 -12.69 -1.62 8.27
CA ALA A 104 -12.61 -0.49 9.18
C ALA A 104 -11.35 -0.54 10.08
N GLY A 105 -10.72 -1.70 10.24
CA GLY A 105 -9.45 -1.91 10.92
C GLY A 105 -8.18 -1.71 10.09
N PHE A 106 -8.26 -1.29 8.83
CA PHE A 106 -7.06 -1.09 8.01
C PHE A 106 -6.17 0.04 8.57
N PRO A 107 -4.86 -0.19 8.82
CA PRO A 107 -3.97 0.78 9.47
C PRO A 107 -3.77 2.10 8.71
N LEU A 108 -4.07 2.17 7.41
CA LEU A 108 -3.89 3.42 6.65
C LEU A 108 -5.03 4.40 6.90
N SER A 109 -4.71 5.69 6.94
CA SER A 109 -5.72 6.74 7.02
C SER A 109 -6.61 6.76 5.76
N LYS A 110 -7.92 6.99 5.95
CA LYS A 110 -8.87 7.15 4.83
C LYS A 110 -8.46 8.29 3.90
N TYR A 111 -7.83 9.33 4.46
CA TYR A 111 -7.26 10.45 3.70
C TYR A 111 -6.15 9.98 2.76
N ARG A 112 -5.20 9.16 3.24
CA ARG A 112 -4.11 8.64 2.43
C ARG A 112 -4.61 7.78 1.28
N LEU A 113 -5.58 6.90 1.55
CA LEU A 113 -6.24 6.09 0.53
C LEU A 113 -6.96 6.95 -0.51
N MET A 114 -7.66 8.01 -0.08
CA MET A 114 -8.33 8.92 -1.00
C MET A 114 -7.33 9.63 -1.93
N LEU A 115 -6.21 10.13 -1.39
CA LEU A 115 -5.18 10.77 -2.20
C LEU A 115 -4.57 9.80 -3.20
N TYR A 116 -4.29 8.56 -2.77
CA TYR A 116 -3.75 7.54 -3.67
C TYR A 116 -4.73 7.21 -4.80
N LYS A 117 -6.02 7.01 -4.50
CA LYS A 117 -7.05 6.79 -5.52
C LYS A 117 -7.13 7.93 -6.53
N ILE A 118 -7.09 9.18 -6.06
CA ILE A 118 -7.04 10.34 -6.96
C ILE A 118 -5.81 10.28 -7.85
N TYR A 119 -4.64 9.99 -7.29
CA TYR A 119 -3.41 9.85 -8.06
C TYR A 119 -3.49 8.73 -9.11
N ASP A 120 -4.03 7.59 -8.73
CA ASP A 120 -4.14 6.39 -9.55
C ASP A 120 -5.15 6.56 -10.70
N ASP A 121 -6.27 7.25 -10.45
CA ASP A 121 -7.30 7.55 -11.45
C ASP A 121 -6.94 8.72 -12.39
N VAL A 122 -5.87 9.47 -12.09
CA VAL A 122 -5.48 10.64 -12.88
C VAL A 122 -4.79 10.22 -14.17
N THR A 123 -5.49 10.42 -15.28
CA THR A 123 -4.98 10.26 -16.65
C THR A 123 -4.28 11.52 -17.15
N THR A 124 -3.49 11.39 -18.22
CA THR A 124 -2.81 12.54 -18.85
C THR A 124 -3.80 13.62 -19.28
N ASP A 125 -4.98 13.25 -19.76
CA ASP A 125 -6.00 14.20 -20.19
C ASP A 125 -6.76 14.83 -19.03
N SER A 126 -7.05 14.09 -17.95
CA SER A 126 -7.62 14.71 -16.75
C SER A 126 -6.62 15.67 -16.12
N LEU A 127 -5.34 15.31 -16.07
CA LEU A 127 -4.29 16.18 -15.57
C LEU A 127 -4.14 17.46 -16.42
N LYS A 128 -4.17 17.38 -17.75
CA LYS A 128 -4.16 18.57 -18.62
C LYS A 128 -5.32 19.51 -18.29
N ARG A 129 -6.54 18.97 -18.09
CA ARG A 129 -7.72 19.77 -17.72
C ARG A 129 -7.55 20.43 -16.36
N ILE A 130 -7.05 19.70 -15.36
CA ILE A 130 -6.74 20.22 -14.03
C ILE A 130 -5.71 21.35 -14.12
N LYS A 131 -4.63 21.17 -14.90
CA LYS A 131 -3.61 22.21 -15.12
C LYS A 131 -4.23 23.49 -15.69
N ILE A 132 -5.10 23.39 -16.70
CA ILE A 132 -5.78 24.54 -17.30
C ILE A 132 -6.64 25.29 -16.27
N GLN A 133 -7.41 24.56 -15.46
CA GLN A 133 -8.25 25.16 -14.42
C GLN A 133 -7.44 25.85 -13.32
N LEU A 134 -6.26 25.32 -12.99
CA LEU A 134 -5.38 25.85 -11.95
C LEU A 134 -4.42 26.93 -12.43
N ARG A 135 -4.36 27.25 -13.73
CA ARG A 135 -3.50 28.34 -14.27
C ARG A 135 -3.74 29.70 -13.64
N SER A 136 -4.93 29.95 -13.08
CA SER A 136 -5.23 31.20 -12.38
C SER A 136 -4.80 31.21 -10.91
N LYS A 137 -4.38 30.05 -10.36
CA LYS A 137 -4.04 29.86 -8.95
C LYS A 137 -2.60 29.39 -8.72
N LEU A 138 -2.01 28.70 -9.69
CA LEU A 138 -0.66 28.14 -9.61
C LEU A 138 0.21 28.67 -10.75
N SER A 139 1.49 28.84 -10.48
CA SER A 139 2.49 29.21 -11.48
C SER A 139 2.69 28.09 -12.50
N ARG A 140 3.18 28.46 -13.69
CA ARG A 140 3.54 27.50 -14.73
C ARG A 140 4.55 26.45 -14.23
N ARG A 141 5.50 26.86 -13.38
CA ARG A 141 6.50 25.97 -12.78
C ARG A 141 5.87 24.92 -11.87
N GLU A 142 4.88 25.29 -11.06
CA GLU A 142 4.15 24.34 -10.20
C GLU A 142 3.32 23.35 -11.03
N LEU A 143 2.66 23.85 -12.07
CA LEU A 143 1.85 23.03 -12.96
C LEU A 143 2.69 22.04 -13.78
N ASP A 144 3.91 22.43 -14.19
CA ASP A 144 4.82 21.58 -14.95
C ASP A 144 5.38 20.42 -14.10
N GLN A 145 5.43 20.58 -12.77
CA GLN A 145 5.84 19.53 -11.84
C GLN A 145 4.75 18.46 -11.61
N CYS A 146 3.47 18.75 -11.86
CA CYS A 146 2.43 17.74 -11.73
C CYS A 146 2.58 16.70 -12.86
N LYS A 147 2.75 15.44 -12.47
CA LYS A 147 2.96 14.28 -13.35
C LYS A 147 1.90 13.22 -13.07
N VAL A 148 1.64 12.34 -14.04
CA VAL A 148 0.72 11.20 -13.87
C VAL A 148 1.46 9.96 -13.38
N ARG A 149 0.70 8.91 -13.01
CA ARG A 149 1.28 7.60 -12.64
C ARG A 149 2.19 6.99 -13.69
N THR A 150 1.81 7.09 -14.97
CA THR A 150 2.58 6.50 -16.08
C THR A 150 3.90 7.21 -16.36
N ASP A 151 4.14 8.37 -15.74
CA ASP A 151 5.43 9.04 -15.86
C ASP A 151 6.42 8.33 -14.93
N THR A 152 7.40 7.63 -15.52
CA THR A 152 8.33 6.66 -14.89
C THR A 152 9.18 7.16 -13.71
N HIS A 153 8.97 8.40 -13.23
CA HIS A 153 9.75 9.04 -12.17
C HIS A 153 8.92 9.91 -11.21
N THR A 154 7.61 9.67 -11.08
CA THR A 154 6.73 10.60 -10.35
C THR A 154 6.83 10.52 -8.83
N PHE A 155 6.94 9.32 -8.25
CA PHE A 155 6.96 9.18 -6.78
C PHE A 155 8.30 9.43 -6.06
N PRO A 156 9.49 9.22 -6.66
CA PRO A 156 10.76 9.46 -5.97
C PRO A 156 10.95 10.91 -5.46
N GLU A 157 10.21 11.88 -6.03
CA GLU A 157 10.29 13.30 -5.67
C GLU A 157 9.28 13.74 -4.60
N LEU A 158 8.30 12.89 -4.21
CA LEU A 158 7.25 13.29 -3.26
C LEU A 158 7.63 13.09 -1.78
N TYR A 159 8.73 12.40 -1.49
CA TYR A 159 9.22 12.17 -0.12
C TYR A 159 10.60 12.73 0.18
N LYS A 160 11.38 13.10 -0.84
CA LYS A 160 12.68 13.77 -0.68
C LYS A 160 12.54 15.27 -0.45
#